data_AF-A0A8H8MVR4-F1
#
_entry.id   AF-A0A8H8MVR4-F1
#
_cell.length_a   1.000
_cell.length_b   1.000
_cell.length_c   1.000
_cell.angle_alpha   90.00
_cell.angle_beta   90.00
_cell.angle_gamma   90.00
#
_symmetry.space_group_name_H-M   'P 1'
#
loop_
_entity.id
_entity.type
_entity.pdbx_description
1 polymer ?
#
loop_
_entity_poly.entity_id
_entity_poly.type
_entity_poly.pdbx_seq_one_letter_code
_entity_poly.pdbx_strand_id
1 'polypeptide(L)'
;MPPAAAPRDPLAGHVGHLTPEQAQTLETFRKEITAEDYFVPERHDDATLLRFLRARKFDLAKAKEMFINCEKWRKEFGVDNIVKNFDFKEKAEVDKYYPQFYHKMDKDGRPVYIEQLGKFDYKAVYKITTQERQLQRLVLEYEKFLNERLPACSEATGHPVETSCTILDLKGVGLTNFYNVKDYVMKASKIGQDYYPECMGKFYIINAPYLSLPSGDFYDKTLLAQIPAENLPKTLGGTSLKAKKAAAPAAPRPRRLLSHRLLNLQLPPSPWMPSALRKIVLDIDRIFVSPPCYVLISMP
;
A
#
# COMPACT_ATOMS: atom_id res chain seq x y z
N MET A 1 -33.65 7.13 -7.37
CA MET A 1 -32.35 6.87 -6.72
C MET A 1 -32.17 5.37 -6.65
N PRO A 2 -31.07 4.78 -7.14
CA PRO A 2 -30.79 3.38 -6.85
C PRO A 2 -30.68 3.18 -5.32
N PRO A 3 -31.12 2.04 -4.78
CA PRO A 3 -31.02 1.77 -3.35
C PRO A 3 -29.57 1.87 -2.89
N ALA A 4 -29.35 2.44 -1.70
CA ALA A 4 -28.06 2.44 -1.05
C ALA A 4 -27.56 0.99 -0.96
N ALA A 5 -26.39 0.70 -1.54
CA ALA A 5 -25.79 -0.62 -1.46
C ALA A 5 -25.68 -1.01 0.01
N ALA A 6 -26.13 -2.23 0.36
CA ALA A 6 -26.01 -2.75 1.70
C ALA A 6 -24.56 -2.62 2.20
N PRO A 7 -24.33 -2.30 3.49
CA PRO A 7 -22.98 -2.17 4.02
C PRO A 7 -22.23 -3.47 3.77
N ARG A 8 -21.20 -3.42 2.90
CA ARG A 8 -20.33 -4.57 2.65
C ARG A 8 -19.53 -4.84 3.92
N ASP A 9 -19.60 -6.07 4.41
CA ASP A 9 -18.72 -6.54 5.47
C ASP A 9 -17.26 -6.29 5.04
N PRO A 10 -16.47 -5.49 5.78
CA PRO A 10 -15.08 -5.19 5.43
C PRO A 10 -14.17 -6.42 5.44
N LEU A 11 -14.62 -7.53 6.04
CA LEU A 11 -13.90 -8.80 6.11
C LEU A 11 -14.42 -9.82 5.08
N ALA A 12 -15.41 -9.49 4.25
CA ALA A 12 -15.94 -10.42 3.26
C ALA A 12 -14.84 -10.93 2.31
N GLY A 13 -14.72 -12.26 2.18
CA GLY A 13 -13.69 -12.88 1.34
C GLY A 13 -12.30 -12.96 1.99
N HIS A 14 -12.19 -12.68 3.28
CA HIS A 14 -10.98 -12.93 4.09
C HIS A 14 -11.08 -14.28 4.84
N VAL A 15 -9.96 -14.73 5.39
CA VAL A 15 -9.90 -15.96 6.20
C VAL A 15 -10.93 -15.89 7.33
N GLY A 16 -11.74 -16.92 7.47
CA GLY A 16 -12.84 -16.98 8.47
C GLY A 16 -14.12 -16.25 8.09
N HIS A 17 -14.15 -15.53 6.95
CA HIS A 17 -15.28 -14.73 6.47
C HIS A 17 -15.66 -15.08 5.02
N LEU A 18 -15.57 -16.37 4.68
CA LEU A 18 -15.91 -16.91 3.37
C LEU A 18 -17.35 -17.42 3.32
N THR A 19 -18.05 -17.20 2.22
CA THR A 19 -19.27 -17.97 1.91
C THR A 19 -18.90 -19.41 1.53
N PRO A 20 -19.85 -20.37 1.57
CA PRO A 20 -19.59 -21.74 1.12
C PRO A 20 -19.03 -21.81 -0.31
N GLU A 21 -19.52 -20.95 -1.21
CA GLU A 21 -19.06 -20.86 -2.60
C GLU A 21 -17.62 -20.33 -2.69
N GLN A 22 -17.28 -19.33 -1.86
CA GLN A 22 -15.92 -18.79 -1.80
C GLN A 22 -14.93 -19.82 -1.22
N ALA A 23 -15.34 -20.58 -0.20
CA ALA A 23 -14.55 -21.66 0.37
C ALA A 23 -14.30 -22.77 -0.67
N GLN A 24 -15.34 -23.19 -1.41
CA GLN A 24 -15.20 -24.16 -2.50
C GLN A 24 -14.28 -23.64 -3.61
N THR A 25 -14.36 -22.35 -3.93
CA THR A 25 -13.49 -21.70 -4.93
C THR A 25 -12.04 -21.70 -4.48
N LEU A 26 -11.76 -21.40 -3.20
CA LEU A 26 -10.42 -21.46 -2.62
C LEU A 26 -9.83 -22.87 -2.68
N GLU A 27 -10.62 -23.90 -2.33
CA GLU A 27 -10.17 -25.29 -2.42
C GLU A 27 -9.85 -25.72 -3.85
N THR A 28 -10.74 -25.36 -4.79
CA THR A 28 -10.57 -25.67 -6.22
C THR A 28 -9.34 -24.97 -6.76
N PHE A 29 -9.17 -23.68 -6.41
CA PHE A 29 -7.99 -22.91 -6.78
C PHE A 29 -6.70 -23.58 -6.32
N ARG A 30 -6.63 -23.98 -5.04
CA ARG A 30 -5.47 -24.70 -4.47
C ARG A 30 -5.19 -26.01 -5.21
N LYS A 31 -6.22 -26.81 -5.50
CA LYS A 31 -6.07 -28.07 -6.23
C LYS A 31 -5.49 -27.84 -7.63
N GLU A 32 -6.01 -26.85 -8.38
CA GLU A 32 -5.53 -26.55 -9.73
C GLU A 32 -4.06 -26.10 -9.76
N ILE A 33 -3.69 -25.13 -8.90
CA ILE A 33 -2.29 -24.66 -8.86
C ILE A 33 -1.31 -25.72 -8.32
N THR A 34 -1.79 -26.67 -7.51
CA THR A 34 -0.98 -27.80 -7.05
C THR A 34 -0.76 -28.79 -8.20
N ALA A 35 -1.80 -29.11 -8.97
CA ALA A 35 -1.70 -30.01 -10.12
C ALA A 35 -0.81 -29.44 -11.26
N GLU A 36 -0.69 -28.12 -11.34
CA GLU A 36 0.16 -27.41 -12.30
C GLU A 36 1.57 -27.08 -11.75
N ASP A 37 1.98 -27.63 -10.59
CA ASP A 37 3.29 -27.43 -9.94
C ASP A 37 3.63 -25.96 -9.59
N TYR A 38 2.61 -25.13 -9.34
CA TYR A 38 2.79 -23.75 -8.89
C TYR A 38 2.58 -23.56 -7.38
N PHE A 39 2.11 -24.57 -6.65
CA PHE A 39 1.85 -24.48 -5.21
C PHE A 39 3.13 -24.72 -4.37
N VAL A 40 3.40 -23.79 -3.45
CA VAL A 40 4.52 -23.80 -2.49
C VAL A 40 3.92 -23.59 -1.09
N PRO A 41 3.82 -24.64 -0.26
CA PRO A 41 3.14 -24.60 1.03
C PRO A 41 3.64 -23.47 1.96
N GLU A 42 4.93 -23.16 1.92
CA GLU A 42 5.55 -22.14 2.77
C GLU A 42 5.16 -20.71 2.39
N ARG A 43 4.63 -20.48 1.18
CA ARG A 43 4.27 -19.15 0.66
C ARG A 43 2.80 -18.99 0.32
N HIS A 44 2.08 -20.09 0.09
CA HIS A 44 0.72 -20.08 -0.44
C HIS A 44 -0.31 -20.49 0.60
N ASP A 45 -0.29 -19.76 1.71
CA ASP A 45 -1.33 -19.82 2.72
C ASP A 45 -2.68 -19.27 2.21
N ASP A 46 -3.74 -19.52 2.97
CA ASP A 46 -5.09 -19.12 2.61
C ASP A 46 -5.20 -17.61 2.39
N ALA A 47 -4.55 -16.80 3.24
CA ALA A 47 -4.53 -15.35 3.10
C ALA A 47 -3.93 -14.93 1.75
N THR A 48 -2.83 -15.55 1.32
CA THR A 48 -2.22 -15.28 0.01
C THR A 48 -3.14 -15.67 -1.13
N LEU A 49 -3.70 -16.89 -1.14
CA LEU A 49 -4.60 -17.32 -2.21
C LEU A 49 -5.86 -16.45 -2.29
N LEU A 50 -6.42 -16.06 -1.14
CA LEU A 50 -7.59 -15.20 -1.06
C LEU A 50 -7.31 -13.78 -1.59
N ARG A 51 -6.08 -13.25 -1.45
CA ARG A 51 -5.72 -11.97 -2.09
C ARG A 51 -5.87 -12.02 -3.61
N PHE A 52 -5.42 -13.09 -4.26
CA PHE A 52 -5.60 -13.27 -5.70
C PHE A 52 -7.06 -13.46 -6.10
N LEU A 53 -7.82 -14.24 -5.32
CA LEU A 53 -9.26 -14.42 -5.55
C LEU A 53 -10.01 -13.10 -5.42
N ARG A 54 -9.80 -12.33 -4.34
CA ARG A 54 -10.45 -11.02 -4.16
C ARG A 54 -10.08 -10.03 -5.26
N ALA A 55 -8.82 -9.97 -5.66
CA ALA A 55 -8.35 -9.10 -6.75
C ALA A 55 -9.05 -9.38 -8.09
N ARG A 56 -9.64 -10.56 -8.26
CA ARG A 56 -10.43 -10.97 -9.43
C ARG A 56 -11.88 -11.29 -9.10
N LYS A 57 -12.39 -10.78 -7.97
CA LYS A 57 -13.81 -10.93 -7.54
C LYS A 57 -14.25 -12.40 -7.49
N PHE A 58 -13.37 -13.29 -7.06
CA PHE A 58 -13.53 -14.74 -7.03
C PHE A 58 -13.77 -15.40 -8.41
N ASP A 59 -13.41 -14.72 -9.50
CA ASP A 59 -13.29 -15.35 -10.83
C ASP A 59 -12.05 -16.25 -10.82
N LEU A 60 -12.28 -17.56 -10.67
CA LEU A 60 -11.24 -18.57 -10.52
C LEU A 60 -10.24 -18.56 -11.67
N ALA A 61 -10.72 -18.50 -12.92
CA ALA A 61 -9.86 -18.55 -14.10
C ALA A 61 -8.91 -17.34 -14.14
N LYS A 62 -9.44 -16.13 -13.90
CA LYS A 62 -8.63 -14.91 -13.85
C LYS A 62 -7.68 -14.86 -12.65
N ALA A 63 -8.12 -15.35 -11.50
CA ALA A 63 -7.29 -15.41 -10.30
C ALA A 63 -6.10 -16.36 -10.50
N LYS A 64 -6.35 -17.54 -11.11
CA LYS A 64 -5.31 -18.50 -11.45
C LYS A 64 -4.33 -17.95 -12.48
N GLU A 65 -4.82 -17.31 -13.54
CA GLU A 65 -3.95 -16.65 -14.52
C GLU A 65 -3.04 -15.61 -13.86
N MET A 66 -3.61 -14.74 -13.01
CA MET A 66 -2.85 -13.73 -12.26
C MET A 66 -1.79 -14.36 -11.35
N PHE A 67 -2.14 -15.43 -10.65
CA PHE A 67 -1.25 -16.14 -9.75
C PHE A 67 -0.09 -16.81 -10.49
N ILE A 68 -0.37 -17.53 -11.57
CA ILE A 68 0.65 -18.16 -12.41
C ILE A 68 1.59 -17.11 -13.02
N ASN A 69 1.05 -15.98 -13.48
CA ASN A 69 1.87 -14.87 -13.98
C ASN A 69 2.75 -14.27 -12.89
N CYS A 70 2.26 -14.19 -11.65
CA CYS A 70 3.07 -13.78 -10.50
C CYS A 70 4.21 -14.77 -10.23
N GLU A 71 3.93 -16.07 -10.17
CA GLU A 71 4.97 -17.09 -9.92
C GLU A 71 6.03 -17.15 -11.04
N LYS A 72 5.64 -16.94 -12.31
CA LYS A 72 6.58 -16.79 -13.42
C LYS A 72 7.45 -15.54 -13.25
N TRP A 73 6.85 -14.39 -12.98
CA TRP A 73 7.58 -13.15 -12.73
C TRP A 73 8.53 -13.27 -11.54
N ARG A 74 8.14 -13.95 -10.45
CA ARG A 74 9.00 -14.15 -9.29
C ARG A 74 10.29 -14.87 -9.65
N LYS A 75 10.20 -15.89 -10.51
CA LYS A 75 11.36 -16.63 -11.03
C LYS A 75 12.22 -15.74 -11.95
N GLU A 76 11.59 -15.03 -12.88
CA GLU A 76 12.29 -14.14 -13.84
C GLU A 76 13.00 -12.97 -13.16
N PHE A 77 12.34 -12.33 -12.19
CA PHE A 77 12.89 -11.20 -11.43
C PHE A 77 13.90 -11.64 -10.35
N GLY A 78 13.92 -12.92 -10.00
CA GLY A 78 14.83 -13.48 -9.00
C GLY A 78 14.47 -13.11 -7.57
N VAL A 79 13.18 -13.04 -7.23
CA VAL A 79 12.68 -12.57 -5.92
C VAL A 79 13.28 -13.39 -4.77
N ASP A 80 13.33 -14.71 -4.89
CA ASP A 80 13.86 -15.58 -3.83
C ASP A 80 15.37 -15.35 -3.59
N ASN A 81 16.11 -14.98 -4.63
CA ASN A 81 17.52 -14.57 -4.49
C ASN A 81 17.63 -13.18 -3.86
N ILE A 82 16.75 -12.24 -4.21
CA ILE A 82 16.71 -10.91 -3.60
C ILE A 82 16.49 -11.01 -2.09
N VAL A 83 15.50 -11.79 -1.65
CA VAL A 83 15.20 -11.97 -0.22
C VAL A 83 16.41 -12.51 0.56
N LYS A 84 17.17 -13.42 -0.03
CA LYS A 84 18.31 -14.08 0.63
C LYS A 84 19.60 -13.25 0.59
N ASN A 85 19.88 -12.61 -0.54
CA ASN A 85 21.23 -12.14 -0.88
C ASN A 85 21.31 -10.64 -1.23
N PHE A 86 20.19 -9.95 -1.45
CA PHE A 86 20.24 -8.53 -1.81
C PHE A 86 20.55 -7.65 -0.61
N ASP A 87 21.68 -6.96 -0.68
CA ASP A 87 22.08 -5.93 0.27
C ASP A 87 22.07 -4.55 -0.37
N PHE A 88 21.22 -3.66 0.16
CA PHE A 88 21.08 -2.29 -0.29
C PHE A 88 21.94 -1.36 0.58
N LYS A 89 23.26 -1.53 0.51
CA LYS A 89 24.26 -0.83 1.34
C LYS A 89 24.15 0.69 1.25
N GLU A 90 23.74 1.21 0.10
CA GLU A 90 23.57 2.63 -0.15
C GLU A 90 22.27 3.22 0.43
N LYS A 91 21.45 2.43 1.16
CA LYS A 91 20.15 2.88 1.70
C LYS A 91 20.22 4.21 2.42
N ALA A 92 21.19 4.36 3.33
CA ALA A 92 21.32 5.55 4.15
C ALA A 92 21.62 6.81 3.32
N GLU A 93 22.33 6.67 2.20
CA GLU A 93 22.62 7.77 1.29
C GLU A 93 21.42 8.08 0.40
N VAL A 94 20.78 7.05 -0.15
CA VAL A 94 19.55 7.18 -0.97
C VAL A 94 18.43 7.83 -0.16
N ASP A 95 18.23 7.45 1.10
CA ASP A 95 17.16 7.97 1.96
C ASP A 95 17.29 9.47 2.27
N LYS A 96 18.46 10.10 2.04
CA LYS A 96 18.61 11.57 2.11
C LYS A 96 17.86 12.26 0.99
N TYR A 97 17.82 11.62 -0.18
CA TYR A 97 17.23 12.14 -1.41
C TYR A 97 15.89 11.50 -1.74
N TYR A 98 15.57 10.31 -1.23
CA TYR A 98 14.28 9.66 -1.44
C TYR A 98 13.85 8.88 -0.18
N PRO A 99 13.31 9.59 0.82
CA PRO A 99 12.92 8.96 2.08
C PRO A 99 11.72 8.03 1.89
N GLN A 100 11.94 6.76 2.19
CA GLN A 100 10.92 5.70 2.21
C GLN A 100 11.09 4.88 3.49
N PHE A 101 10.04 4.81 4.32
CA PHE A 101 10.13 4.11 5.60
C PHE A 101 8.77 3.69 6.14
N TYR A 102 8.77 2.61 6.91
CA TYR A 102 7.64 2.25 7.76
C TYR A 102 7.77 2.92 9.13
N HIS A 103 6.65 3.33 9.72
CA HIS A 103 6.62 3.94 11.03
C HIS A 103 5.33 3.58 11.79
N LYS A 104 5.41 2.56 12.64
CA LYS A 104 4.32 2.11 13.53
C LYS A 104 3.06 1.67 12.75
N MET A 105 1.88 1.77 13.38
CA MET A 105 0.61 1.26 12.86
C MET A 105 -0.49 2.32 12.88
N ASP A 106 -1.46 2.19 11.97
CA ASP A 106 -2.72 2.91 12.02
C ASP A 106 -3.66 2.32 13.10
N LYS A 107 -4.85 2.89 13.29
CA LYS A 107 -5.81 2.45 14.32
C LYS A 107 -6.39 1.06 14.07
N ASP A 108 -6.27 0.54 12.84
CA ASP A 108 -6.75 -0.78 12.43
C ASP A 108 -5.59 -1.80 12.42
N GLY A 109 -4.41 -1.44 12.96
CA GLY A 109 -3.25 -2.31 13.02
C GLY A 109 -2.38 -2.35 11.77
N ARG A 110 -2.72 -1.60 10.71
CA ARG A 110 -1.94 -1.65 9.46
C ARG A 110 -0.60 -0.96 9.64
N PRO A 111 0.52 -1.55 9.20
CA PRO A 111 1.80 -0.86 9.23
C PRO A 111 1.74 0.38 8.33
N VAL A 112 2.18 1.53 8.86
CA VAL A 112 2.14 2.81 8.15
C VAL A 112 3.41 2.95 7.33
N TYR A 113 3.26 2.99 6.00
CA TYR A 113 4.34 3.25 5.04
C TYR A 113 4.31 4.72 4.62
N ILE A 114 5.45 5.41 4.70
CA ILE A 114 5.58 6.83 4.38
C ILE A 114 6.61 7.00 3.27
N GLU A 115 6.20 7.64 2.19
CA GLU A 115 7.04 7.94 1.04
C GLU A 115 7.03 9.45 0.75
N GLN A 116 8.21 10.07 0.74
CA GLN A 116 8.36 11.51 0.49
C GLN A 116 8.87 11.77 -0.93
N LEU A 117 8.00 11.56 -1.93
CA LEU A 117 8.34 11.75 -3.34
C LEU A 117 8.71 13.21 -3.66
N GLY A 118 8.18 14.17 -2.89
CA GLY A 118 8.57 15.58 -2.98
C GLY A 118 10.05 15.88 -2.80
N LYS A 119 10.78 15.00 -2.11
CA LYS A 119 12.24 15.13 -1.92
C LYS A 119 13.05 14.41 -2.98
N PHE A 120 12.41 13.63 -3.85
CA PHE A 120 13.10 12.74 -4.77
C PHE A 120 13.98 13.48 -5.77
N ASP A 121 15.29 13.51 -5.50
CA ASP A 121 16.29 13.97 -6.46
C ASP A 121 16.81 12.77 -7.27
N TYR A 122 16.19 12.53 -8.42
CA TYR A 122 16.57 11.42 -9.29
C TYR A 122 18.02 11.51 -9.77
N LYS A 123 18.58 12.72 -9.93
CA LYS A 123 19.98 12.89 -10.38
C LYS A 123 20.94 12.48 -9.28
N ALA A 124 20.64 12.84 -8.02
CA ALA A 124 21.45 12.41 -6.88
C ALA A 124 21.32 10.90 -6.66
N VAL A 125 20.09 10.36 -6.67
CA VAL A 125 19.86 8.92 -6.47
C VAL A 125 20.51 8.09 -7.56
N TYR A 126 20.42 8.47 -8.84
CA TYR A 126 21.01 7.69 -9.93
C TYR A 126 22.54 7.84 -10.05
N LYS A 127 23.17 8.73 -9.28
CA LYS A 127 24.63 8.72 -9.06
C LYS A 127 25.05 7.71 -8.00
N ILE A 128 24.14 7.33 -7.11
CA ILE A 128 24.40 6.44 -5.98
C ILE A 128 23.99 5.00 -6.31
N THR A 129 22.87 4.83 -7.00
CA THR A 129 22.26 3.52 -7.29
C THR A 129 21.61 3.50 -8.67
N THR A 130 20.99 2.38 -9.04
CA THR A 130 20.29 2.22 -10.31
C THR A 130 18.79 2.08 -10.11
N GLN A 131 18.02 2.35 -11.17
CA GLN A 131 16.57 2.10 -11.17
C GLN A 131 16.26 0.62 -10.84
N GLU A 132 17.06 -0.31 -11.36
CA GLU A 132 16.92 -1.74 -11.09
C GLU A 132 17.11 -2.08 -9.62
N ARG A 133 18.17 -1.57 -8.98
CA ARG A 133 18.41 -1.78 -7.55
C ARG A 133 17.31 -1.17 -6.68
N GLN A 134 16.74 -0.04 -7.09
CA GLN A 134 15.57 0.55 -6.42
C GLN A 134 14.32 -0.33 -6.53
N LEU A 135 14.09 -0.98 -7.68
CA LEU A 135 13.01 -1.96 -7.84
C LEU A 135 13.27 -3.23 -7.02
N GLN A 136 14.51 -3.72 -6.97
CA GLN A 136 14.90 -4.84 -6.10
C GLN A 136 14.67 -4.51 -4.62
N ARG A 137 15.02 -3.28 -4.18
CA ARG A 137 14.69 -2.77 -2.84
C ARG A 137 13.18 -2.77 -2.60
N LEU A 138 12.39 -2.26 -3.55
CA LEU A 138 10.93 -2.23 -3.42
C LEU A 138 10.35 -3.64 -3.23
N VAL A 139 10.78 -4.59 -4.05
CA VAL A 139 10.37 -6.01 -3.96
C VAL A 139 10.80 -6.60 -2.61
N LEU A 140 12.04 -6.36 -2.17
CA LEU A 140 12.49 -6.80 -0.84
C LEU A 140 11.60 -6.22 0.28
N GLU A 141 11.21 -4.95 0.20
CA GLU A 141 10.32 -4.35 1.19
C GLU A 141 8.91 -4.94 1.18
N TYR A 142 8.38 -5.33 0.01
CA TYR A 142 7.13 -6.09 -0.09
C TYR A 142 7.23 -7.48 0.54
N GLU A 143 8.32 -8.21 0.30
CA GLU A 143 8.54 -9.54 0.89
C GLU A 143 8.67 -9.44 2.42
N LYS A 144 9.40 -8.45 2.93
CA LYS A 144 9.48 -8.17 4.38
C LYS A 144 8.14 -7.73 4.95
N PHE A 145 7.38 -6.93 4.19
CA PHE A 145 6.05 -6.52 4.60
C PHE A 145 5.14 -7.74 4.79
N LEU A 146 5.08 -8.66 3.82
CA LEU A 146 4.25 -9.86 3.89
C LEU A 146 4.72 -10.85 4.96
N ASN A 147 6.02 -11.13 5.04
CA ASN A 147 6.54 -12.25 5.85
C ASN A 147 6.93 -11.84 7.27
N GLU A 148 7.18 -10.55 7.54
CA GLU A 148 7.63 -10.08 8.85
C GLU A 148 6.65 -9.08 9.47
N ARG A 149 6.29 -8.03 8.73
CA ARG A 149 5.52 -6.90 9.29
C ARG A 149 4.06 -7.26 9.52
N LEU A 150 3.39 -7.88 8.55
CA LEU A 150 1.99 -8.25 8.68
C LEU A 150 1.76 -9.27 9.81
N PRO A 151 2.58 -10.35 9.96
CA PRO A 151 2.48 -11.23 11.11
C PRO A 151 2.68 -10.51 12.44
N ALA A 152 3.72 -9.67 12.55
CA ALA A 152 3.98 -8.92 13.78
C ALA A 152 2.86 -7.93 14.13
N CYS A 153 2.26 -7.29 13.13
CA CYS A 153 1.10 -6.41 13.34
C CYS A 153 -0.12 -7.22 13.78
N SER A 154 -0.36 -8.37 13.15
CA SER A 154 -1.49 -9.26 13.49
C SER A 154 -1.39 -9.79 14.92
N GLU A 155 -0.18 -10.18 15.34
CA GLU A 155 0.10 -10.59 16.72
C GLU A 155 -0.13 -9.42 17.70
N ALA A 156 0.37 -8.23 17.37
CA ALA A 156 0.25 -7.05 18.24
C ALA A 156 -1.20 -6.56 18.40
N THR A 157 -2.06 -6.72 17.38
CA THR A 157 -3.46 -6.28 17.43
C THR A 157 -4.44 -7.38 17.83
N GLY A 158 -4.03 -8.64 17.80
CA GLY A 158 -4.88 -9.79 18.13
C GLY A 158 -5.90 -10.13 17.05
N HIS A 159 -5.72 -9.64 15.82
CA HIS A 159 -6.55 -10.01 14.66
C HIS A 159 -5.71 -9.98 13.38
N PRO A 160 -6.11 -10.69 12.31
CA PRO A 160 -5.39 -10.67 11.04
C PRO A 160 -5.26 -9.26 10.46
N VAL A 161 -4.05 -8.91 10.02
CA VAL A 161 -3.72 -7.69 9.27
C VAL A 161 -3.11 -8.12 7.94
N GLU A 162 -3.78 -7.78 6.84
CA GLU A 162 -3.36 -8.18 5.48
C GLU A 162 -2.91 -7.00 4.60
N THR A 163 -3.06 -5.75 5.09
CA THR A 163 -2.92 -4.54 4.28
C THR A 163 -2.07 -3.45 4.95
N SER A 164 -1.49 -2.57 4.14
CA SER A 164 -0.76 -1.38 4.61
C SER A 164 -1.63 -0.11 4.67
N CYS A 165 -1.15 0.88 5.41
CA CYS A 165 -1.61 2.26 5.33
C CYS A 165 -0.49 3.12 4.74
N THR A 166 -0.64 3.58 3.50
CA THR A 166 0.40 4.32 2.77
C THR A 166 0.13 5.82 2.79
N ILE A 167 1.15 6.62 3.08
CA ILE A 167 1.15 8.09 2.94
C ILE A 167 2.20 8.48 1.90
N LEU A 168 1.75 9.08 0.80
CA LEU A 168 2.58 9.65 -0.25
C LEU A 168 2.60 11.18 -0.12
N ASP A 169 3.75 11.74 0.25
CA ASP A 169 3.96 13.18 0.37
C ASP A 169 4.57 13.76 -0.90
N LEU A 170 3.77 14.57 -1.61
CA LEU A 170 4.13 15.23 -2.86
C LEU A 170 4.66 16.67 -2.67
N LYS A 171 4.98 17.09 -1.44
CA LYS A 171 5.44 18.45 -1.16
C LYS A 171 6.71 18.80 -1.95
N GLY A 172 6.59 19.75 -2.87
CA GLY A 172 7.72 20.19 -3.70
C GLY A 172 7.92 19.37 -4.98
N VAL A 173 7.02 18.43 -5.31
CA VAL A 173 7.03 17.78 -6.63
C VAL A 173 6.71 18.82 -7.71
N GLY A 174 7.72 19.19 -8.49
CA GLY A 174 7.53 19.93 -9.74
C GLY A 174 7.12 19.01 -10.89
N LEU A 175 6.33 19.53 -11.83
CA LEU A 175 5.90 18.83 -13.06
C LEU A 175 7.08 18.15 -13.78
N THR A 176 8.18 18.88 -13.98
CA THR A 176 9.39 18.36 -14.65
C THR A 176 10.02 17.20 -13.89
N ASN A 177 10.01 17.22 -12.56
CA ASN A 177 10.61 16.17 -11.75
C ASN A 177 9.78 14.88 -11.82
N PHE A 178 8.45 15.00 -11.80
CA PHE A 178 7.53 13.86 -11.97
C PHE A 178 7.73 13.16 -13.32
N TYR A 179 7.83 13.90 -14.42
CA TYR A 179 8.07 13.30 -15.74
C TYR A 179 9.40 12.57 -15.86
N ASN A 180 10.44 12.99 -15.14
CA ASN A 180 11.75 12.31 -15.13
C ASN A 180 11.73 10.99 -14.36
N VAL A 181 10.76 10.80 -13.46
CA VAL A 181 10.68 9.62 -12.58
C VAL A 181 9.51 8.70 -12.92
N LYS A 182 8.68 9.10 -13.88
CA LYS A 182 7.48 8.38 -14.31
C LYS A 182 7.78 6.90 -14.61
N ASP A 183 8.89 6.58 -15.26
CA ASP A 183 9.18 5.20 -15.66
C ASP A 183 9.43 4.30 -14.45
N TYR A 184 10.05 4.83 -13.40
CA TYR A 184 10.21 4.12 -12.14
C TYR A 184 8.86 3.95 -11.43
N VAL A 185 8.07 5.01 -11.33
CA VAL A 185 6.75 4.97 -10.67
C VAL A 185 5.80 4.00 -11.38
N MET A 186 5.76 4.03 -12.72
CA MET A 186 4.97 3.10 -13.54
C MET A 186 5.38 1.64 -13.30
N LYS A 187 6.68 1.35 -13.31
CA LYS A 187 7.20 -0.02 -13.05
C LYS A 187 6.88 -0.47 -11.62
N ALA A 188 7.15 0.37 -10.63
CA ALA A 188 6.89 0.09 -9.23
C ALA A 188 5.40 -0.23 -8.99
N SER A 189 4.52 0.54 -9.61
CA SER A 189 3.09 0.31 -9.44
C SER A 189 2.57 -0.90 -10.20
N LYS A 190 3.11 -1.18 -11.40
CA LYS A 190 2.81 -2.43 -12.11
C LYS A 190 3.20 -3.64 -11.25
N ILE A 191 4.36 -3.61 -10.60
CA ILE A 191 4.78 -4.66 -9.66
C ILE A 191 3.77 -4.81 -8.51
N GLY A 192 3.39 -3.70 -7.87
CA GLY A 192 2.43 -3.71 -6.78
C GLY A 192 1.06 -4.29 -7.18
N GLN A 193 0.52 -3.90 -8.34
CA GLN A 193 -0.78 -4.37 -8.80
C GLN A 193 -0.78 -5.82 -9.26
N ASP A 194 0.21 -6.21 -10.07
CA ASP A 194 0.20 -7.51 -10.75
C ASP A 194 0.68 -8.63 -9.83
N TYR A 195 1.58 -8.34 -8.90
CA TYR A 195 2.30 -9.36 -8.13
C TYR A 195 2.07 -9.28 -6.61
N TYR A 196 1.59 -8.14 -6.11
CA TYR A 196 1.24 -7.93 -4.70
C TYR A 196 -0.22 -7.48 -4.53
N PRO A 197 -1.20 -8.23 -5.07
CA PRO A 197 -2.60 -7.85 -5.02
C PRO A 197 -3.10 -7.71 -3.58
N GLU A 198 -4.07 -6.82 -3.38
CA GLU A 198 -4.81 -6.66 -2.11
C GLU A 198 -3.91 -6.38 -0.89
N CYS A 199 -2.69 -5.89 -1.09
CA CYS A 199 -1.78 -5.49 -0.01
C CYS A 199 -1.96 -4.04 0.47
N MET A 200 -2.69 -3.22 -0.29
CA MET A 200 -2.89 -1.80 0.00
C MET A 200 -4.28 -1.57 0.60
N GLY A 201 -4.36 -1.14 1.86
CA GLY A 201 -5.64 -0.96 2.56
C GLY A 201 -6.10 0.50 2.55
N LYS A 202 -5.20 1.41 2.91
CA LYS A 202 -5.42 2.86 2.86
C LYS A 202 -4.28 3.52 2.09
N PHE A 203 -4.62 4.51 1.27
CA PHE A 203 -3.64 5.29 0.52
C PHE A 203 -3.99 6.77 0.60
N TYR A 204 -3.09 7.55 1.20
CA TYR A 204 -3.21 8.99 1.39
C TYR A 204 -2.18 9.70 0.51
N ILE A 205 -2.64 10.60 -0.34
CA ILE A 205 -1.76 11.54 -1.07
C ILE A 205 -1.89 12.90 -0.41
N ILE A 206 -0.78 13.45 0.07
CA ILE A 206 -0.73 14.77 0.71
C ILE A 206 0.16 15.72 -0.09
N ASN A 207 -0.08 17.03 0.05
CA ASN A 207 0.70 18.08 -0.62
C ASN A 207 0.78 17.96 -2.15
N ALA A 208 -0.27 17.45 -2.81
CA ALA A 208 -0.31 17.31 -4.27
C ALA A 208 -0.27 18.68 -4.98
N PRO A 209 0.58 18.85 -6.02
CA PRO A 209 0.68 20.12 -6.74
C PRO A 209 -0.54 20.37 -7.66
N TYR A 210 -1.03 21.62 -7.68
CA TYR A 210 -2.04 22.16 -8.60
C TYR A 210 -3.41 21.44 -8.68
N LEU A 211 -3.75 20.55 -7.75
CA LEU A 211 -5.15 20.51 -7.32
C LEU A 211 -5.39 21.85 -6.62
N SER A 212 -6.12 22.75 -7.28
CA SER A 212 -6.47 24.08 -6.78
C SER A 212 -7.31 23.95 -5.51
N LEU A 213 -6.64 23.71 -4.39
CA LEU A 213 -7.25 23.57 -3.09
C LEU A 213 -6.38 24.34 -2.11
N PRO A 214 -6.98 25.20 -1.26
CA PRO A 214 -6.25 26.21 -0.51
C PRO A 214 -5.16 25.57 0.35
N SER A 215 -3.94 26.02 0.10
CA SER A 215 -2.72 25.61 0.77
C SER A 215 -2.76 26.05 2.25
N GLY A 216 -3.07 25.09 3.13
CA GLY A 216 -2.95 25.23 4.58
C GLY A 216 -3.45 24.00 5.35
N ASP A 217 -2.53 23.28 6.00
CA ASP A 217 -2.67 22.53 7.27
C ASP A 217 -3.85 21.52 7.47
N PHE A 218 -4.58 21.09 6.43
CA PHE A 218 -5.82 20.32 6.62
C PHE A 218 -5.74 18.79 6.58
N TYR A 219 -4.65 18.18 6.07
CA TYR A 219 -4.56 16.72 6.03
C TYR A 219 -4.33 16.10 7.41
N ASP A 220 -3.82 16.86 8.37
CA ASP A 220 -3.52 16.41 9.74
C ASP A 220 -4.74 15.78 10.40
N LYS A 221 -5.92 16.41 10.31
CA LYS A 221 -7.16 15.86 10.88
C LYS A 221 -7.54 14.52 10.24
N THR A 222 -7.38 14.39 8.92
CA THR A 222 -7.72 13.15 8.21
C THR A 222 -6.72 12.05 8.52
N LEU A 223 -5.42 12.37 8.59
CA LEU A 223 -4.40 11.40 9.02
C LEU A 223 -4.64 11.00 10.47
N LEU A 224 -4.90 11.94 11.38
CA LEU A 224 -5.19 11.67 12.80
C LEU A 224 -6.49 10.89 13.03
N ALA A 225 -7.45 10.97 12.10
CA ALA A 225 -8.66 10.15 12.15
C ALA A 225 -8.38 8.66 11.86
N GLN A 226 -7.27 8.34 11.19
CA GLN A 226 -6.88 6.97 10.86
C GLN A 226 -5.65 6.49 11.66
N ILE A 227 -4.70 7.37 11.94
CA ILE A 227 -3.42 7.06 12.56
C ILE A 227 -3.35 7.78 13.92
N PRO A 228 -3.19 7.05 15.03
CA PRO A 228 -3.05 7.67 16.35
C PRO A 228 -1.94 8.73 16.35
N ALA A 229 -2.14 9.83 17.07
CA ALA A 229 -1.21 10.97 17.06
C ALA A 229 0.21 10.54 17.47
N GLU A 230 0.32 9.68 18.49
CA GLU A 230 1.55 9.08 18.98
C GLU A 230 2.23 8.17 17.95
N ASN A 231 1.50 7.71 16.94
CA ASN A 231 1.99 6.88 15.85
C ASN A 231 2.32 7.68 14.58
N LEU A 232 1.85 8.92 14.47
CA LEU A 232 2.12 9.79 13.32
C LEU A 232 3.34 10.69 13.61
N PRO A 233 4.30 10.86 12.68
CA PRO A 233 5.43 11.77 12.86
C PRO A 233 4.98 13.22 13.08
N LYS A 234 5.71 13.98 13.91
CA LYS A 234 5.46 15.42 14.11
C LYS A 234 5.45 16.24 12.82
N THR A 235 6.23 15.84 11.82
CA THR A 235 6.27 16.50 10.50
C THR A 235 4.99 16.33 9.69
N LEU A 236 4.09 15.41 10.10
CA LEU A 236 2.82 15.09 9.47
C LEU A 236 1.63 15.35 10.41
N GLY A 237 1.80 16.20 11.44
CA GLY A 237 0.72 16.59 12.37
C GLY A 237 0.56 15.70 13.60
N GLY A 238 1.40 14.68 13.78
CA GLY A 238 1.37 13.81 14.96
C GLY A 238 2.25 14.26 16.13
N THR A 239 2.45 13.38 17.09
CA THR A 239 3.29 13.60 18.27
C THR A 239 4.50 12.67 18.33
N SER A 240 4.59 11.67 17.43
CA SER A 240 5.72 10.75 17.40
C SER A 240 7.02 11.50 17.08
N LEU A 241 7.95 11.45 18.01
CA LEU A 241 9.36 11.74 17.74
C LEU A 241 9.92 10.58 16.90
N LYS A 242 10.87 10.85 16.01
CA LYS A 242 11.62 9.77 15.33
C LYS A 242 12.13 8.81 16.41
N ALA A 243 11.88 7.51 16.26
CA ALA A 243 12.50 6.53 17.11
C ALA A 243 14.02 6.70 16.98
N LYS A 244 14.69 7.10 18.07
CA LYS A 244 16.07 6.65 18.28
C LYS A 244 16.01 5.11 18.22
N LYS A 245 16.97 4.47 17.54
CA LYS A 245 17.13 3.00 17.38
C LYS A 245 16.34 2.22 18.44
N ALA A 246 15.37 1.42 18.01
CA ALA A 246 14.42 0.74 18.89
C ALA A 246 15.12 -0.17 19.92
N ALA A 247 14.71 -0.08 21.17
CA ALA A 247 14.78 -1.15 22.16
C ALA A 247 13.36 -1.69 22.38
N ALA A 248 13.25 -3.00 22.65
CA ALA A 248 12.01 -3.81 22.69
C ALA A 248 10.94 -3.31 23.69
N PRO A 249 9.65 -3.65 23.48
CA PRO A 249 8.53 -2.97 24.13
C PRO A 249 8.14 -3.59 25.49
N ALA A 250 7.51 -2.77 26.35
CA ALA A 250 6.80 -3.21 27.56
C ALA A 250 5.28 -3.02 27.41
N ALA A 251 4.52 -3.93 28.00
CA ALA A 251 3.07 -4.17 27.84
C ALA A 251 2.12 -3.04 28.35
N PRO A 252 0.84 -3.02 27.91
CA PRO A 252 -0.04 -1.84 28.02
C PRO A 252 -0.96 -1.82 29.25
N ARG A 253 -1.55 -0.65 29.54
CA ARG A 253 -2.69 -0.44 30.48
C ARG A 253 -3.89 0.22 29.78
N PRO A 254 -5.15 0.07 30.26
CA PRO A 254 -6.34 0.22 29.43
C PRO A 254 -7.22 1.48 29.68
N ARG A 255 -8.18 1.68 28.75
CA ARG A 255 -9.44 2.48 28.75
C ARG A 255 -9.34 3.98 28.40
N ARG A 256 -10.34 4.66 27.78
CA ARG A 256 -11.82 4.45 27.68
C ARG A 256 -12.39 5.15 26.42
N LEU A 257 -13.54 4.67 25.93
CA LEU A 257 -14.33 5.15 24.76
C LEU A 257 -14.89 6.57 24.90
N LEU A 258 -15.06 7.26 23.75
CA LEU A 258 -16.15 8.23 23.51
C LEU A 258 -16.52 8.31 22.02
N SER A 259 -17.77 8.64 21.75
CA SER A 259 -18.58 8.32 20.57
C SER A 259 -18.85 9.48 19.59
N HIS A 260 -19.09 9.10 18.32
CA HIS A 260 -20.04 9.68 17.33
C HIS A 260 -19.71 11.01 16.61
N ARG A 261 -19.51 10.98 15.28
CA ARG A 261 -20.52 11.09 14.18
C ARG A 261 -19.78 11.22 12.83
N LEU A 262 -20.15 10.41 11.84
CA LEU A 262 -19.63 10.44 10.47
C LEU A 262 -20.56 11.28 9.58
N LEU A 263 -19.99 12.14 8.73
CA LEU A 263 -20.70 12.73 7.59
C LEU A 263 -19.96 12.33 6.31
N ASN A 264 -20.66 11.60 5.45
CA ASN A 264 -20.24 11.27 4.10
C ASN A 264 -20.41 12.50 3.20
N LEU A 265 -19.36 12.88 2.47
CA LEU A 265 -19.49 13.79 1.33
C LEU A 265 -18.75 13.18 0.13
N GLN A 266 -19.50 12.80 -0.90
CA GLN A 266 -19.00 12.45 -2.23
C GLN A 266 -19.04 13.71 -3.09
N LEU A 267 -17.98 14.00 -3.85
CA LEU A 267 -17.94 15.15 -4.77
C LEU A 267 -17.57 14.70 -6.19
N PRO A 268 -18.20 15.28 -7.23
CA PRO A 268 -17.90 14.97 -8.63
C PRO A 268 -16.72 15.79 -9.19
N PRO A 269 -16.06 15.33 -10.28
CA PRO A 269 -14.88 16.00 -10.84
C PRO A 269 -15.20 17.31 -11.59
N SER A 270 -14.36 18.34 -11.37
CA SER A 270 -14.48 19.69 -11.96
C SER A 270 -13.98 19.80 -13.42
N PRO A 271 -14.59 20.65 -14.26
CA PRO A 271 -14.28 20.81 -15.69
C PRO A 271 -13.04 21.67 -16.03
N TRP A 272 -12.33 22.25 -15.05
CA TRP A 272 -11.26 23.24 -15.30
C TRP A 272 -9.82 22.72 -15.17
N MET A 273 -9.60 21.43 -15.37
CA MET A 273 -8.27 20.82 -15.23
C MET A 273 -7.49 20.87 -16.56
N PRO A 274 -6.26 21.45 -16.61
CA PRO A 274 -5.44 21.44 -17.83
C PRO A 274 -5.19 20.01 -18.32
N SER A 275 -5.27 19.79 -19.63
CA SER A 275 -5.26 18.45 -20.24
C SER A 275 -4.06 17.57 -19.85
N ALA A 276 -2.88 18.17 -19.66
CA ALA A 276 -1.67 17.48 -19.22
C ALA A 276 -1.69 17.04 -17.74
N LEU A 277 -2.38 17.79 -16.87
CA LEU A 277 -2.53 17.47 -15.44
C LEU A 277 -3.66 16.48 -15.18
N ARG A 278 -4.74 16.59 -15.97
CA ARG A 278 -5.76 15.53 -16.08
C ARG A 278 -5.08 14.21 -16.42
N LYS A 279 -4.11 14.22 -17.33
CA LYS A 279 -3.33 13.05 -17.69
C LYS A 279 -2.44 12.54 -16.54
N ILE A 280 -1.81 13.38 -15.73
CA ILE A 280 -1.02 12.91 -14.56
C ILE A 280 -1.92 12.31 -13.47
N VAL A 281 -3.05 12.92 -13.13
CA VAL A 281 -3.98 12.35 -12.15
C VAL A 281 -4.64 11.10 -12.70
N LEU A 282 -5.04 11.09 -13.97
CA LEU A 282 -5.52 9.88 -14.63
C LEU A 282 -4.42 8.84 -14.81
N ASP A 283 -3.15 9.22 -14.95
CA ASP A 283 -2.03 8.31 -15.01
C ASP A 283 -1.73 7.77 -13.62
N ILE A 284 -1.83 8.55 -12.54
CA ILE A 284 -1.80 8.07 -11.15
C ILE A 284 -2.99 7.12 -10.89
N ASP A 285 -4.20 7.49 -11.29
CA ASP A 285 -5.40 6.64 -11.19
C ASP A 285 -5.30 5.38 -12.10
N ARG A 286 -4.59 5.45 -13.24
CA ARG A 286 -4.27 4.31 -14.13
C ARG A 286 -3.04 3.51 -13.67
N ILE A 287 -2.19 4.11 -12.86
CA ILE A 287 -1.07 3.52 -12.13
C ILE A 287 -1.59 2.79 -10.91
N PHE A 288 -2.82 3.02 -10.44
CA PHE A 288 -3.44 2.32 -9.31
C PHE A 288 -4.85 1.81 -9.72
N VAL A 289 -4.93 0.72 -10.51
CA VAL A 289 -6.16 0.18 -11.11
C VAL A 289 -6.61 -1.10 -10.40
N SER A 290 -6.92 -0.97 -9.12
CA SER A 290 -7.96 -1.76 -8.46
C SER A 290 -8.42 -0.98 -7.22
N PRO A 291 -9.62 -1.19 -6.67
CA PRO A 291 -10.15 -0.29 -5.65
C PRO A 291 -9.88 -0.83 -4.24
N PRO A 292 -8.79 -0.46 -3.54
CA PRO A 292 -8.97 -0.11 -2.14
C PRO A 292 -9.64 1.26 -2.10
N CYS A 293 -10.32 1.59 -1.01
CA CYS A 293 -10.93 2.90 -0.83
C CYS A 293 -9.86 4.00 -0.96
N TYR A 294 -9.70 4.59 -2.15
CA TYR A 294 -8.97 5.83 -2.31
C TYR A 294 -9.67 6.86 -1.44
N VAL A 295 -8.96 7.35 -0.42
CA VAL A 295 -9.28 8.65 0.13
C VAL A 295 -8.37 9.62 -0.62
N LEU A 296 -8.72 9.87 -1.89
CA LEU A 296 -8.38 11.12 -2.53
C LEU A 296 -9.06 12.19 -1.68
N ILE A 297 -8.30 12.86 -0.83
CA ILE A 297 -8.80 14.05 -0.13
C ILE A 297 -8.83 15.16 -1.18
N SER A 298 -9.81 15.10 -2.09
CA SER A 298 -10.23 16.26 -2.88
C SER A 298 -11.34 16.96 -2.10
N MET A 299 -11.17 18.25 -1.83
CA MET A 299 -12.14 19.07 -1.11
C MET A 299 -13.39 19.37 -1.99
N PRO A 300 -14.52 19.82 -1.40
CA PRO A 300 -15.65 20.41 -2.12
C PRO A 300 -15.27 21.65 -2.94
#